data_AF-A0A840P994-F1
#
_entry.id   AF-A0A840P994-F1
#
_cell.length_a   1.000
_cell.length_b   1.000
_cell.length_c   1.000
_cell.angle_alpha   90.00
_cell.angle_beta   90.00
_cell.angle_gamma   90.00
#
_symmetry.space_group_name_H-M   'P 1'
#
loop_
_entity.id
_entity.type
_entity.pdbx_description
1 polymer ?
#
loop_
_entity_poly.entity_id
_entity_poly.type
_entity_poly.pdbx_seq_one_letter_code
_entity_poly.pdbx_strand_id
1 'polypeptide(L)'
;MSEAAAVIRARLLAALRQEEPGTPVTPPAGDGTWPDIDYTDRSVATWAPFEHVTRLAHLARDRPGQAMRALDAWLRLDPVCPNWWYNQLGVPRRLGDAALLLHPRLTAAQRERVGELLGRATWDRMTGQNLLWTAQVAIRRSLLAEDLAGLAEAFRRAAGLLVTTCEEGIQPDYSFHQHGAQLYSGGYGHTFAMETAALAALCAGTPLAFSGEALAVLSDFLLDGQRWMVHAGRYDITCMGRESSREGNAAHAARLASAARALADAGAPRADELRAFVEGGHPPTGTRAFWRSDYLAVHRPAWSAAVKVSSSRTVLSEAGNGEGLAGWHLCDGVCHLWRTGEEYHELWPVQDWRHLPGATVAYRGGPLPLSDFGDHTGGSEFAGVLSDGRYGMAAMHLRRDGVEARKAWFFFMEEFVALGTGITGTDAGTPLHTTIDQTALHGEVRHTAQAIHHNGVGYRFPEPAPVTIRAGLRSGSWAGINRSQSGRQVSARVLEMWIDHGPRPDGATYAYLTIPGIPPERIDEPRPVTVLANTPRAQAVRHGGADVTQIVFHRPGTLGLPGGDAVTVDRPILLQFSGASDIAAACPMARGGGLVIDARRGGKRREVRLDLPDGPGAGATVHARW
;
A
#
# COMPACT_ATOMS: atom_id res chain seq x y z
N MET A 1 30.60 -23.33 -9.23
CA MET A 1 30.31 -21.93 -9.56
C MET A 1 30.11 -21.69 -11.05
N SER A 2 31.01 -22.10 -11.94
CA SER A 2 30.82 -21.93 -13.40
C SER A 2 29.55 -22.60 -13.93
N GLU A 3 29.25 -23.82 -13.47
CA GLU A 3 27.99 -24.52 -13.80
C GLU A 3 26.75 -23.74 -13.31
N ALA A 4 26.81 -23.16 -12.11
CA ALA A 4 25.75 -22.31 -11.57
C ALA A 4 25.50 -21.09 -12.46
N ALA A 5 26.57 -20.42 -12.91
CA ALA A 5 26.47 -19.29 -13.82
C ALA A 5 25.85 -19.70 -15.18
N ALA A 6 26.17 -20.90 -15.68
CA ALA A 6 25.56 -21.42 -16.90
C ALA A 6 24.05 -21.68 -16.74
N VAL A 7 23.64 -22.31 -15.63
CA VAL A 7 22.21 -22.56 -15.30
C VAL A 7 21.45 -21.24 -15.18
N ILE A 8 21.99 -20.28 -14.42
CA ILE A 8 21.40 -18.95 -14.22
C ILE A 8 21.29 -18.21 -15.56
N ARG A 9 22.33 -18.22 -16.39
CA ARG A 9 22.30 -17.62 -17.74
C ARG A 9 21.19 -18.25 -18.59
N ALA A 10 21.10 -19.57 -18.62
CA ALA A 10 20.12 -20.29 -19.42
C ALA A 10 18.68 -19.94 -19.01
N ARG A 11 18.40 -19.92 -17.70
CA ARG A 11 17.10 -19.54 -17.15
C ARG A 11 16.77 -18.07 -17.40
N LEU A 12 17.73 -17.15 -17.24
CA LEU A 12 17.53 -15.73 -17.54
C LEU A 12 17.21 -15.53 -19.03
N LEU A 13 17.97 -16.17 -19.93
CA LEU A 13 17.69 -16.13 -21.37
C LEU A 13 16.33 -16.72 -21.72
N ALA A 14 15.90 -17.79 -21.05
CA ALA A 14 14.57 -18.36 -21.23
C ALA A 14 13.47 -17.38 -20.81
N ALA A 15 13.60 -16.75 -19.63
CA ALA A 15 12.67 -15.74 -19.16
C ALA A 15 12.58 -14.53 -20.10
N LEU A 16 13.72 -14.01 -20.57
CA LEU A 16 13.76 -12.89 -21.53
C LEU A 16 13.13 -13.23 -22.88
N ARG A 17 13.13 -14.52 -23.29
CA ARG A 17 12.47 -14.98 -24.51
C ARG A 17 10.96 -15.19 -24.34
N GLN A 18 10.49 -15.36 -23.11
CA GLN A 18 9.08 -15.57 -22.76
C GLN A 18 8.36 -14.28 -22.37
N GLU A 19 9.06 -13.17 -22.13
CA GLU A 19 8.43 -11.85 -21.93
C GLU A 19 7.44 -11.60 -23.08
N GLU A 20 6.17 -11.29 -22.77
CA GLU A 20 5.13 -11.21 -23.80
C GLU A 20 5.53 -10.22 -24.91
N PRO A 21 5.29 -10.56 -26.19
CA PRO A 21 5.56 -9.64 -27.27
C PRO A 21 4.63 -8.42 -27.11
N GLY A 22 5.21 -7.26 -26.78
CA GLY A 22 4.51 -5.99 -26.86
C GLY A 22 4.17 -5.61 -28.29
N THR A 23 3.78 -4.36 -28.50
CA THR A 23 3.51 -3.81 -29.85
C THR A 23 4.67 -4.14 -30.80
N PRO A 24 4.39 -4.64 -32.03
CA PRO A 24 5.44 -4.96 -33.00
C PRO A 24 6.41 -3.80 -33.19
N VAL A 25 7.69 -4.04 -32.92
CA VAL A 25 8.72 -3.01 -33.03
C VAL A 25 9.14 -2.84 -34.48
N THR A 26 9.10 -1.60 -34.96
CA THR A 26 9.62 -1.22 -36.28
C THR A 26 11.15 -1.31 -36.28
N PRO A 27 11.78 -1.75 -37.38
CA PRO A 27 13.24 -1.74 -37.48
C PRO A 27 13.80 -0.32 -37.33
N PRO A 28 15.00 -0.14 -36.74
CA PRO A 28 15.66 1.16 -36.71
C PRO A 28 16.10 1.58 -38.12
N ALA A 29 16.30 2.89 -38.30
CA ALA A 29 16.86 3.48 -39.50
C ALA A 29 18.32 3.01 -39.75
N GLY A 30 18.92 3.46 -40.85
CA GLY A 30 20.25 3.02 -41.28
C GLY A 30 21.35 3.32 -40.25
N ASP A 31 21.21 4.39 -39.48
CA ASP A 31 22.13 4.82 -38.42
C ASP A 31 21.89 4.12 -37.06
N GLY A 32 20.88 3.24 -37.01
CA GLY A 32 20.45 2.51 -35.81
C GLY A 32 19.49 3.28 -34.90
N THR A 33 19.07 4.49 -35.25
CA THR A 33 18.12 5.27 -34.46
C THR A 33 16.68 5.11 -34.95
N TRP A 34 15.74 5.67 -34.18
CA TRP A 34 14.32 5.75 -34.54
C TRP A 34 13.93 7.23 -34.63
N PRO A 35 13.37 7.69 -35.76
CA PRO A 35 13.06 9.11 -35.96
C PRO A 35 11.93 9.63 -35.07
N ASP A 36 11.11 8.74 -34.51
CA ASP A 36 10.04 9.07 -33.57
C ASP A 36 10.53 9.20 -32.11
N ILE A 37 11.81 8.95 -31.84
CA ILE A 37 12.41 9.12 -30.50
C ILE A 37 13.19 10.44 -30.48
N ASP A 38 12.79 11.35 -29.58
CA ASP A 38 13.58 12.54 -29.28
C ASP A 38 14.76 12.18 -28.35
N TYR A 39 15.95 12.05 -28.94
CA TYR A 39 17.18 11.75 -28.21
C TYR A 39 17.71 12.92 -27.35
N THR A 40 17.11 14.11 -27.49
CA THR A 40 17.48 15.31 -26.71
C THR A 40 16.59 15.54 -25.50
N ASP A 41 15.52 14.74 -25.36
CA ASP A 41 14.58 14.85 -24.25
C ASP A 41 15.29 14.69 -22.89
N ARG A 42 14.84 15.51 -21.93
CA ARG A 42 15.35 15.57 -20.55
C ARG A 42 14.26 15.36 -19.51
N SER A 43 13.09 14.87 -19.93
CA SER A 43 11.96 14.58 -19.04
C SER A 43 12.36 13.57 -17.96
N VAL A 44 12.07 13.88 -16.69
CA VAL A 44 12.45 13.04 -15.54
C VAL A 44 11.50 11.89 -15.28
N ALA A 45 10.28 11.96 -15.82
CA ALA A 45 9.22 10.97 -15.64
C ALA A 45 9.13 10.03 -16.83
N THR A 46 9.01 10.58 -18.04
CA THR A 46 8.87 9.87 -19.32
C THR A 46 10.02 10.23 -20.25
N TRP A 47 11.20 9.67 -19.98
CA TRP A 47 12.40 9.98 -20.74
C TRP A 47 12.40 9.25 -22.08
N ALA A 48 12.16 9.97 -23.18
CA ALA A 48 11.99 9.40 -24.51
C ALA A 48 13.14 8.48 -24.97
N PRO A 49 14.43 8.78 -24.72
CA PRO A 49 15.52 7.88 -25.08
C PRO A 49 15.43 6.49 -24.43
N PHE A 50 14.75 6.32 -23.30
CA PHE A 50 14.55 5.01 -22.70
C PHE A 50 13.82 4.03 -23.62
N GLU A 51 12.92 4.55 -24.47
CA GLU A 51 12.20 3.73 -25.45
C GLU A 51 13.16 3.05 -26.45
N HIS A 52 14.31 3.66 -26.74
CA HIS A 52 15.32 3.04 -27.60
C HIS A 52 15.80 1.71 -27.01
N VAL A 53 16.17 1.68 -25.73
CA VAL A 53 16.67 0.45 -25.09
C VAL A 53 15.57 -0.59 -24.89
N THR A 54 14.32 -0.15 -24.71
CA THR A 54 13.14 -1.03 -24.71
C THR A 54 12.95 -1.71 -26.07
N ARG A 55 12.95 -0.95 -27.17
CA ARG A 55 12.87 -1.48 -28.54
C ARG A 55 14.05 -2.37 -28.88
N LEU A 56 15.26 -1.99 -28.46
CA LEU A 56 16.47 -2.80 -28.62
C LEU A 56 16.32 -4.18 -27.95
N ALA A 57 15.84 -4.25 -26.71
CA ALA A 57 15.63 -5.52 -26.02
C ALA A 57 14.62 -6.43 -26.74
N HIS A 58 13.52 -5.86 -27.23
CA HIS A 58 12.56 -6.60 -28.07
C HIS A 58 13.20 -7.12 -29.37
N LEU A 59 13.95 -6.28 -30.09
CA LEU A 59 14.63 -6.71 -31.30
C LEU A 59 15.73 -7.74 -31.02
N ALA A 60 16.41 -7.66 -29.88
CA ALA A 60 17.45 -8.62 -29.51
C ALA A 60 16.88 -10.05 -29.38
N ARG A 61 15.63 -10.16 -28.93
CA ARG A 61 14.87 -11.42 -28.87
C ARG A 61 14.49 -11.93 -30.27
N ASP A 62 13.89 -11.08 -31.10
CA ASP A 62 13.17 -11.53 -32.30
C ASP A 62 13.97 -11.35 -33.60
N ARG A 63 14.81 -10.30 -33.68
CA ARG A 63 15.49 -9.85 -34.90
C ARG A 63 16.92 -9.38 -34.59
N PRO A 64 17.81 -10.28 -34.14
CA PRO A 64 19.12 -9.90 -33.59
C PRO A 64 19.99 -9.08 -34.56
N GLY A 65 19.90 -9.31 -35.87
CA GLY A 65 20.64 -8.50 -36.85
C GLY A 65 20.20 -7.03 -36.91
N GLN A 66 18.92 -6.74 -36.68
CA GLN A 66 18.42 -5.35 -36.57
C GLN A 66 18.77 -4.75 -35.22
N ALA A 67 18.74 -5.56 -34.16
CA ALA A 67 19.12 -5.16 -32.81
C ALA A 67 20.59 -4.71 -32.72
N MET A 68 21.52 -5.35 -33.46
CA MET A 68 22.92 -4.93 -33.47
C MET A 68 23.10 -3.48 -33.91
N ARG A 69 22.32 -2.99 -34.90
CA ARG A 69 22.39 -1.58 -35.32
C ARG A 69 21.88 -0.63 -34.25
N ALA A 70 20.77 -0.98 -33.60
CA ALA A 70 20.25 -0.20 -32.48
C ALA A 70 21.25 -0.15 -31.32
N LEU A 71 21.86 -1.29 -30.98
CA LEU A 71 22.93 -1.35 -29.99
C LEU A 71 24.07 -0.39 -30.36
N ASP A 72 24.59 -0.44 -31.58
CA ASP A 72 25.66 0.45 -32.04
C ASP A 72 25.28 1.94 -31.93
N ALA A 73 24.02 2.29 -32.20
CA ALA A 73 23.52 3.64 -32.00
C ALA A 73 23.52 4.02 -30.52
N TRP A 74 23.00 3.17 -29.63
CA TRP A 74 22.98 3.46 -28.20
C TRP A 74 24.38 3.64 -27.61
N LEU A 75 25.32 2.73 -27.94
CA LEU A 75 26.69 2.78 -27.43
C LEU A 75 27.44 4.04 -27.88
N ARG A 76 27.09 4.56 -29.06
CA ARG A 76 27.63 5.80 -29.64
C ARG A 76 26.99 7.06 -29.07
N LEU A 77 25.66 7.09 -28.94
CA LEU A 77 24.90 8.29 -28.53
C LEU A 77 24.98 8.52 -27.03
N ASP A 78 24.93 7.45 -26.23
CA ASP A 78 25.04 7.47 -24.77
C ASP A 78 24.22 8.60 -24.09
N PRO A 79 22.90 8.68 -24.35
CA PRO A 79 22.08 9.76 -23.82
C PRO A 79 21.96 9.65 -22.28
N VAL A 80 21.77 10.79 -21.61
CA VAL A 80 21.70 10.87 -20.13
C VAL A 80 20.46 11.64 -19.69
N CYS A 81 19.71 11.07 -18.75
CA CYS A 81 18.54 11.68 -18.13
C CYS A 81 18.93 12.51 -16.90
N PRO A 82 18.27 13.64 -16.57
CA PRO A 82 18.44 14.28 -15.27
C PRO A 82 17.99 13.40 -14.09
N ASN A 83 17.05 12.48 -14.30
CA ASN A 83 16.68 11.50 -13.28
C ASN A 83 17.71 10.36 -13.27
N TRP A 84 18.43 10.24 -12.15
CA TRP A 84 19.50 9.26 -11.94
C TRP A 84 19.04 7.81 -12.16
N TRP A 85 17.77 7.51 -11.86
CA TRP A 85 17.22 6.16 -11.95
C TRP A 85 17.35 5.58 -13.36
N TYR A 86 17.09 6.39 -14.40
CA TYR A 86 17.26 5.95 -15.78
C TYR A 86 18.70 5.57 -16.08
N ASN A 87 19.66 6.37 -15.60
CA ASN A 87 21.06 6.21 -15.94
C ASN A 87 21.73 5.05 -15.19
N GLN A 88 21.32 4.80 -13.93
CA GLN A 88 21.95 3.81 -13.07
C GLN A 88 21.17 2.49 -12.99
N LEU A 89 19.86 2.49 -13.25
CA LEU A 89 19.02 1.31 -13.05
C LEU A 89 18.22 0.97 -14.30
N GLY A 90 17.39 1.89 -14.80
CA GLY A 90 16.52 1.65 -15.95
C GLY A 90 17.28 1.18 -17.19
N VAL A 91 18.16 2.03 -17.72
CA VAL A 91 18.97 1.74 -18.91
C VAL A 91 19.88 0.54 -18.69
N PRO A 92 20.70 0.47 -17.62
CA PRO A 92 21.59 -0.68 -17.42
C PRO A 92 20.88 -2.04 -17.38
N ARG A 93 19.67 -2.11 -16.80
CA ARG A 93 18.89 -3.35 -16.78
C ARG A 93 18.48 -3.76 -18.19
N ARG A 94 17.80 -2.86 -18.93
CA ARG A 94 17.28 -3.16 -20.28
C ARG A 94 18.39 -3.36 -21.31
N LEU A 95 19.47 -2.57 -21.23
CA LEU A 95 20.67 -2.77 -22.05
C LEU A 95 21.34 -4.10 -21.76
N GLY A 96 21.41 -4.51 -20.48
CA GLY A 96 21.95 -5.80 -20.08
C GLY A 96 21.13 -6.98 -20.59
N ASP A 97 19.79 -6.88 -20.59
CA ASP A 97 18.90 -7.88 -21.19
C ASP A 97 19.21 -8.06 -22.69
N ALA A 98 19.26 -6.95 -23.44
CA ALA A 98 19.58 -6.97 -24.86
C ALA A 98 20.97 -7.56 -25.15
N ALA A 99 21.98 -7.14 -24.39
CA ALA A 99 23.34 -7.63 -24.54
C ALA A 99 23.48 -9.13 -24.24
N LEU A 100 22.74 -9.66 -23.27
CA LEU A 100 22.72 -11.11 -22.99
C LEU A 100 22.11 -11.91 -24.15
N LEU A 101 21.00 -11.43 -24.70
CA LEU A 101 20.36 -12.05 -25.88
C LEU A 101 21.27 -12.00 -27.12
N LEU A 102 22.05 -10.93 -27.26
CA LEU A 102 23.00 -10.73 -28.36
C LEU A 102 24.40 -11.30 -28.10
N HIS A 103 24.67 -11.86 -26.92
CA HIS A 103 26.02 -12.18 -26.45
C HIS A 103 26.93 -12.87 -27.51
N PRO A 104 26.48 -13.89 -28.26
CA PRO A 104 27.32 -14.55 -29.27
C PRO A 104 27.72 -13.68 -30.46
N ARG A 105 27.05 -12.53 -30.67
CA ARG A 105 27.23 -11.61 -31.80
C ARG A 105 28.02 -10.36 -31.44
N LEU A 106 28.28 -10.12 -30.15
CA LEU A 106 28.99 -8.93 -29.71
C LEU A 106 30.47 -8.99 -30.09
N THR A 107 31.03 -7.87 -30.53
CA THR A 107 32.49 -7.68 -30.64
C THR A 107 33.12 -7.44 -29.26
N ALA A 108 34.45 -7.52 -29.17
CA ALA A 108 35.16 -7.21 -27.92
C ALA A 108 34.90 -5.77 -27.45
N ALA A 109 34.96 -4.80 -28.37
CA ALA A 109 34.69 -3.39 -28.09
C ALA A 109 33.24 -3.14 -27.64
N GLN A 110 32.26 -3.82 -28.27
CA GLN A 110 30.87 -3.74 -27.82
C GLN A 110 30.68 -4.33 -26.42
N ARG A 111 31.32 -5.47 -26.10
CA ARG A 111 31.26 -6.06 -24.74
C ARG A 111 31.84 -5.13 -23.69
N GLU A 112 33.00 -4.53 -23.97
CA GLU A 112 33.66 -3.58 -23.07
C GLU A 112 32.76 -2.37 -22.83
N ARG A 113 32.26 -1.73 -23.90
CA ARG A 113 31.40 -0.55 -23.81
C ARG A 113 30.07 -0.84 -23.12
N VAL A 114 29.45 -2.00 -23.36
CA VAL A 114 28.26 -2.43 -22.59
C VAL A 114 28.62 -2.59 -21.11
N GLY A 115 29.76 -3.19 -20.80
CA GLY A 115 30.25 -3.35 -19.42
C GLY A 115 30.43 -2.01 -18.69
N GLU A 116 30.95 -0.99 -19.37
CA GLU A 116 31.06 0.38 -18.85
C GLU A 116 29.69 0.99 -18.52
N LEU A 117 28.73 0.90 -19.45
CA LEU A 117 27.38 1.45 -19.26
C LEU A 117 26.62 0.74 -18.14
N LEU A 118 26.75 -0.59 -18.04
CA LEU A 118 26.21 -1.36 -16.92
C LEU A 118 26.92 -1.02 -15.61
N GLY A 119 28.19 -0.62 -15.66
CA GLY A 119 28.97 -0.19 -14.52
C GLY A 119 28.53 1.13 -13.87
N ARG A 120 27.59 1.86 -14.48
CA ARG A 120 26.93 3.03 -13.87
C ARG A 120 26.06 2.67 -12.68
N ALA A 121 25.58 1.44 -12.62
CA ALA A 121 24.87 0.92 -11.45
C ALA A 121 25.90 0.69 -10.33
N THR A 122 25.87 1.56 -9.32
CA THR A 122 26.74 1.44 -8.15
C THR A 122 25.91 1.06 -6.92
N TRP A 123 26.56 0.49 -5.92
CA TRP A 123 25.92 0.12 -4.66
C TRP A 123 25.70 1.30 -3.71
N ASP A 124 26.23 2.48 -4.03
CA ASP A 124 26.24 3.63 -3.13
C ASP A 124 24.82 4.13 -2.84
N ARG A 125 24.47 4.26 -1.56
CA ARG A 125 23.17 4.75 -1.07
C ARG A 125 21.94 3.99 -1.60
N MET A 126 22.10 2.75 -2.04
CA MET A 126 20.99 1.92 -2.50
C MET A 126 20.40 1.11 -1.35
N THR A 127 19.08 1.13 -1.22
CA THR A 127 18.29 0.38 -0.23
C THR A 127 17.09 -0.26 -0.92
N GLY A 128 16.40 -1.18 -0.23
CA GLY A 128 15.12 -1.74 -0.68
C GLY A 128 15.11 -2.13 -2.16
N GLN A 129 14.14 -1.59 -2.91
CA GLN A 129 13.99 -1.89 -4.33
C GLN A 129 15.16 -1.38 -5.19
N ASN A 130 15.77 -0.24 -4.84
CA ASN A 130 16.89 0.31 -5.59
C ASN A 130 18.12 -0.60 -5.51
N LEU A 131 18.40 -1.17 -4.33
CA LEU A 131 19.49 -2.14 -4.18
C LEU A 131 19.22 -3.41 -5.00
N LEU A 132 17.98 -3.90 -5.00
CA LEU A 132 17.59 -5.07 -5.78
C LEU A 132 17.78 -4.84 -7.29
N TRP A 133 17.45 -3.66 -7.80
CA TRP A 133 17.72 -3.28 -9.18
C TRP A 133 19.22 -3.21 -9.48
N THR A 134 20.04 -2.66 -8.58
CA THR A 134 21.50 -2.68 -8.72
C THR A 134 22.03 -4.12 -8.77
N ALA A 135 21.50 -5.02 -7.92
CA ALA A 135 21.87 -6.43 -7.94
C ALA A 135 21.52 -7.11 -9.28
N GLN A 136 20.36 -6.79 -9.84
CA GLN A 136 19.95 -7.27 -11.16
C GLN A 136 20.86 -6.78 -12.30
N VAL A 137 21.33 -5.53 -12.25
CA VAL A 137 22.32 -5.02 -13.22
C VAL A 137 23.64 -5.77 -13.04
N ALA A 138 24.10 -5.93 -11.80
CA ALA A 138 25.34 -6.64 -11.49
C ALA A 138 25.30 -8.09 -11.97
N ILE A 139 24.19 -8.81 -11.79
CA ILE A 139 24.00 -10.18 -12.33
C ILE A 139 24.22 -10.19 -13.85
N ARG A 140 23.56 -9.29 -14.59
CA ARG A 140 23.69 -9.21 -16.06
C ARG A 140 25.13 -8.92 -16.47
N ARG A 141 25.76 -7.93 -15.82
CA ARG A 141 27.14 -7.54 -16.07
C ARG A 141 28.10 -8.70 -15.82
N SER A 142 27.96 -9.38 -14.68
CA SER A 142 28.82 -10.49 -14.30
C SER A 142 28.65 -11.70 -15.21
N LEU A 143 27.44 -11.98 -15.70
CA LEU A 143 27.23 -12.99 -16.74
C LEU A 143 27.91 -12.59 -18.06
N LEU A 144 27.82 -11.34 -18.50
CA LEU A 144 28.47 -10.88 -19.73
C LEU A 144 30.01 -10.92 -19.65
N ALA A 145 30.57 -10.64 -18.46
CA ALA A 145 32.01 -10.60 -18.22
C ALA A 145 32.60 -11.92 -17.70
N GLU A 146 31.77 -12.96 -17.52
CA GLU A 146 32.15 -14.23 -16.87
C GLU A 146 32.76 -14.06 -15.46
N ASP A 147 32.35 -13.00 -14.76
CA ASP A 147 32.80 -12.66 -13.41
C ASP A 147 31.99 -13.41 -12.34
N LEU A 148 32.50 -14.57 -11.94
CA LEU A 148 31.83 -15.42 -10.95
C LEU A 148 31.76 -14.78 -9.55
N ALA A 149 32.73 -13.94 -9.19
CA ALA A 149 32.77 -13.29 -7.89
C ALA A 149 31.72 -12.17 -7.79
N GLY A 150 31.61 -11.33 -8.82
CA GLY A 150 30.56 -10.32 -8.92
C GLY A 150 29.16 -10.94 -8.99
N LEU A 151 29.00 -12.09 -9.67
CA LEU A 151 27.74 -12.82 -9.70
C LEU A 151 27.33 -13.28 -8.30
N ALA A 152 28.26 -13.88 -7.55
CA ALA A 152 27.99 -14.33 -6.19
C ALA A 152 27.66 -13.15 -5.24
N GLU A 153 28.39 -12.04 -5.36
CA GLU A 153 28.16 -10.84 -4.57
C GLU A 153 26.77 -10.24 -4.84
N ALA A 154 26.33 -10.20 -6.10
CA ALA A 154 25.02 -9.67 -6.46
C ALA A 154 23.87 -10.49 -5.85
N PHE A 155 23.93 -11.83 -5.93
CA PHE A 155 22.94 -12.70 -5.29
C PHE A 155 22.99 -12.61 -3.76
N ARG A 156 24.18 -12.53 -3.16
CA ARG A 156 24.33 -12.35 -1.70
C ARG A 156 23.69 -11.05 -1.22
N ARG A 157 23.89 -9.95 -1.94
CA ARG A 157 23.27 -8.65 -1.63
C ARG A 157 21.76 -8.68 -1.79
N ALA A 158 21.25 -9.31 -2.86
CA ALA A 158 19.82 -9.48 -3.06
C ALA A 158 19.18 -10.31 -1.94
N ALA A 159 19.80 -11.43 -1.55
CA ALA A 159 19.33 -12.26 -0.44
C ALA A 159 19.39 -11.52 0.90
N GLY A 160 20.39 -10.65 1.11
CA GLY A 160 20.53 -9.83 2.31
C GLY A 160 19.42 -8.80 2.52
N LEU A 161 18.59 -8.53 1.51
CA LEU A 161 17.38 -7.69 1.63
C LEU A 161 16.18 -8.47 2.19
N LEU A 162 16.22 -9.80 2.19
CA LEU A 162 15.12 -10.66 2.65
C LEU A 162 15.18 -10.86 4.17
N VAL A 163 15.10 -9.75 4.88
CA VAL A 163 15.06 -9.66 6.33
C VAL A 163 14.04 -8.59 6.74
N THR A 164 13.47 -8.72 7.94
CA THR A 164 12.68 -7.64 8.52
C THR A 164 13.59 -6.55 9.08
N THR A 165 13.25 -5.28 8.86
CA THR A 165 14.02 -4.12 9.30
C THR A 165 13.09 -3.01 9.82
N CYS A 166 13.63 -2.11 10.65
CA CYS A 166 12.91 -0.90 11.03
C CYS A 166 13.15 0.29 10.09
N GLU A 167 14.10 0.15 9.17
CA GLU A 167 14.40 1.12 8.10
C GLU A 167 13.61 0.77 6.83
N GLU A 168 13.94 1.36 5.68
CA GLU A 168 13.36 0.98 4.39
C GLU A 168 13.53 -0.53 4.08
N GLY A 169 12.47 -1.16 3.57
CA GLY A 169 12.39 -2.59 3.31
C GLY A 169 11.19 -3.26 3.96
N ILE A 170 11.26 -4.57 4.13
CA ILE A 170 10.21 -5.38 4.78
C ILE A 170 10.19 -5.05 6.28
N GLN A 171 9.05 -4.63 6.79
CA GLN A 171 8.85 -4.29 8.20
C GLN A 171 8.55 -5.55 9.05
N PRO A 172 8.70 -5.50 10.38
CA PRO A 172 8.33 -6.59 11.29
C PRO A 172 6.87 -7.04 11.23
N ASP A 173 5.96 -6.18 10.77
CA ASP A 173 4.55 -6.51 10.52
C ASP A 173 4.28 -6.98 9.09
N TYR A 174 5.35 -7.14 8.29
CA TYR A 174 5.37 -7.51 6.88
C TYR A 174 4.77 -6.47 5.91
N SER A 175 4.55 -5.23 6.37
CA SER A 175 4.42 -4.10 5.44
C SER A 175 5.76 -3.76 4.77
N PHE A 176 5.77 -2.91 3.76
CA PHE A 176 7.00 -2.48 3.08
C PHE A 176 7.14 -0.96 3.10
N HIS A 177 8.32 -0.48 3.50
CA HIS A 177 8.64 0.95 3.53
C HIS A 177 9.68 1.34 2.48
N GLN A 178 9.48 2.48 1.81
CA GLN A 178 10.44 3.07 0.88
C GLN A 178 10.25 4.60 0.83
N HIS A 179 11.33 5.33 0.62
CA HIS A 179 11.46 6.78 0.79
C HIS A 179 11.18 7.19 2.24
N GLY A 180 11.93 6.58 3.16
CA GLY A 180 11.68 6.65 4.61
C GLY A 180 10.56 5.71 5.06
N ALA A 181 9.94 6.02 6.20
CA ALA A 181 8.88 5.21 6.81
C ALA A 181 7.50 5.39 6.13
N GLN A 182 7.46 5.40 4.79
CA GLN A 182 6.24 5.51 3.99
C GLN A 182 5.72 4.11 3.65
N LEU A 183 4.42 3.86 3.87
CA LEU A 183 3.80 2.61 3.42
C LEU A 183 3.81 2.55 1.88
N TYR A 184 4.54 1.59 1.33
CA TYR A 184 4.77 1.45 -0.12
C TYR A 184 4.62 0.01 -0.63
N SER A 185 3.86 -0.82 0.08
CA SER A 185 3.65 -2.23 -0.28
C SER A 185 3.10 -2.44 -1.69
N GLY A 186 2.16 -1.61 -2.16
CA GLY A 186 1.53 -1.76 -3.49
C GLY A 186 2.34 -1.21 -4.66
N GLY A 187 3.39 -0.43 -4.39
CA GLY A 187 4.30 0.13 -5.41
C GLY A 187 5.68 -0.52 -5.38
N TYR A 188 6.66 0.11 -4.72
CA TYR A 188 8.00 -0.47 -4.56
C TYR A 188 7.99 -1.86 -3.92
N GLY A 189 7.16 -2.10 -2.90
CA GLY A 189 7.03 -3.40 -2.26
C GLY A 189 6.46 -4.49 -3.18
N HIS A 190 5.58 -4.13 -4.12
CA HIS A 190 5.04 -5.05 -5.11
C HIS A 190 6.15 -5.48 -6.07
N THR A 191 6.89 -4.51 -6.60
CA THR A 191 8.04 -4.77 -7.48
C THR A 191 9.08 -5.62 -6.75
N PHE A 192 9.33 -5.33 -5.48
CA PHE A 192 10.28 -6.06 -4.64
C PHE A 192 9.86 -7.52 -4.49
N ALA A 193 8.59 -7.79 -4.15
CA ALA A 193 8.07 -9.14 -4.01
C ALA A 193 8.21 -9.94 -5.31
N MET A 194 7.84 -9.32 -6.44
CA MET A 194 7.91 -9.94 -7.76
C MET A 194 9.34 -10.28 -8.17
N GLU A 195 10.25 -9.32 -8.06
CA GLU A 195 11.61 -9.46 -8.56
C GLU A 195 12.47 -10.35 -7.64
N THR A 196 12.26 -10.33 -6.33
CA THR A 196 12.95 -11.25 -5.42
C THR A 196 12.50 -12.69 -5.61
N ALA A 197 11.20 -12.95 -5.84
CA ALA A 197 10.71 -14.28 -6.19
C ALA A 197 11.28 -14.78 -7.53
N ALA A 198 11.39 -13.90 -8.53
CA ALA A 198 12.04 -14.23 -9.79
C ALA A 198 13.52 -14.57 -9.62
N LEU A 199 14.27 -13.82 -8.79
CA LEU A 199 15.66 -14.14 -8.49
C LEU A 199 15.81 -15.46 -7.72
N ALA A 200 14.90 -15.76 -6.78
CA ALA A 200 14.88 -17.03 -6.07
C ALA A 200 14.73 -18.21 -7.05
N ALA A 201 13.78 -18.12 -7.98
CA ALA A 201 13.60 -19.13 -9.03
C ALA A 201 14.83 -19.22 -9.97
N LEU A 202 15.47 -18.09 -10.26
CA LEU A 202 16.64 -18.03 -11.13
C LEU A 202 17.82 -18.84 -10.58
N CYS A 203 18.13 -18.70 -9.28
CA CYS A 203 19.26 -19.38 -8.63
C CYS A 203 18.90 -20.71 -7.95
N ALA A 204 17.63 -21.13 -7.93
CA ALA A 204 17.18 -22.36 -7.28
C ALA A 204 17.97 -23.60 -7.73
N GLY A 205 18.39 -24.44 -6.78
CA GLY A 205 19.19 -25.65 -7.05
C GLY A 205 20.65 -25.38 -7.44
N THR A 206 21.12 -24.14 -7.32
CA THR A 206 22.54 -23.78 -7.50
C THR A 206 23.18 -23.41 -6.16
N PRO A 207 24.52 -23.35 -6.05
CA PRO A 207 25.20 -22.80 -4.86
C PRO A 207 24.88 -21.33 -4.54
N LEU A 208 24.16 -20.61 -5.41
CA LEU A 208 23.69 -19.24 -5.20
C LEU A 208 22.22 -19.17 -4.76
N ALA A 209 21.58 -20.32 -4.49
CA ALA A 209 20.21 -20.39 -4.01
C ALA A 209 20.04 -19.60 -2.71
N PHE A 210 18.90 -18.92 -2.57
CA PHE A 210 18.56 -18.24 -1.32
C PHE A 210 18.37 -19.25 -0.19
N SER A 211 18.71 -18.84 1.05
CA SER A 211 18.55 -19.68 2.22
C SER A 211 17.07 -19.92 2.53
N GLY A 212 16.78 -20.99 3.29
CA GLY A 212 15.43 -21.26 3.78
C GLY A 212 14.87 -20.11 4.61
N GLU A 213 15.71 -19.41 5.37
CA GLU A 213 15.32 -18.22 6.15
C GLU A 213 14.90 -17.05 5.24
N ALA A 214 15.68 -16.76 4.19
CA ALA A 214 15.35 -15.71 3.23
C ALA A 214 14.05 -16.02 2.48
N LEU A 215 13.84 -17.29 2.10
CA LEU A 215 12.60 -17.74 1.47
C LEU A 215 11.41 -17.71 2.44
N ALA A 216 11.63 -17.96 3.74
CA ALA A 216 10.60 -17.81 4.77
C ALA A 216 10.13 -16.36 4.88
N VAL A 217 11.07 -15.41 5.00
CA VAL A 217 10.76 -13.97 5.07
C VAL A 217 9.99 -13.52 3.83
N LEU A 218 10.38 -13.98 2.64
CA LEU A 218 9.69 -13.64 1.40
C LEU A 218 8.28 -14.27 1.31
N SER A 219 8.11 -15.48 1.83
CA SER A 219 6.81 -16.15 1.91
C SER A 219 5.87 -15.41 2.86
N ASP A 220 6.35 -15.02 4.03
CA ASP A 220 5.59 -14.21 5.00
C ASP A 220 5.29 -12.82 4.41
N PHE A 221 6.27 -12.18 3.76
CA PHE A 221 6.05 -10.90 3.11
C PHE A 221 4.91 -10.96 2.07
N LEU A 222 4.78 -12.05 1.32
CA LEU A 222 3.69 -12.24 0.37
C LEU A 222 2.36 -12.59 1.07
N LEU A 223 2.34 -13.63 1.90
CA LEU A 223 1.12 -14.21 2.47
C LEU A 223 0.55 -13.37 3.61
N ASP A 224 1.43 -12.76 4.40
CA ASP A 224 1.14 -12.00 5.61
C ASP A 224 1.35 -10.50 5.42
N GLY A 225 2.08 -10.07 4.40
CA GLY A 225 2.15 -8.67 3.98
C GLY A 225 1.22 -8.35 2.81
N GLN A 226 1.76 -8.52 1.61
CA GLN A 226 1.20 -8.07 0.33
C GLN A 226 -0.25 -8.48 0.12
N ARG A 227 -0.57 -9.76 0.36
CA ARG A 227 -1.91 -10.32 0.16
C ARG A 227 -2.96 -9.54 0.95
N TRP A 228 -2.68 -9.13 2.20
CA TRP A 228 -3.67 -8.47 3.04
C TRP A 228 -4.04 -7.06 2.59
N MET A 229 -3.19 -6.40 1.78
CA MET A 229 -3.43 -5.06 1.24
C MET A 229 -4.16 -5.08 -0.12
N VAL A 230 -4.53 -6.27 -0.60
CA VAL A 230 -5.28 -6.48 -1.84
C VAL A 230 -6.77 -6.61 -1.52
N HIS A 231 -7.57 -5.68 -2.01
CA HIS A 231 -9.01 -5.61 -1.86
C HIS A 231 -9.69 -5.70 -3.23
N ALA A 232 -10.63 -6.65 -3.38
CA ALA A 232 -11.28 -6.92 -4.66
C ALA A 232 -10.30 -7.05 -5.85
N GLY A 233 -9.18 -7.76 -5.63
CA GLY A 233 -8.16 -8.04 -6.64
C GLY A 233 -7.23 -6.88 -6.97
N ARG A 234 -7.25 -5.77 -6.20
CA ARG A 234 -6.42 -4.57 -6.43
C ARG A 234 -5.78 -4.11 -5.12
N TYR A 235 -4.64 -3.45 -5.16
CA TYR A 235 -4.11 -2.81 -3.96
C TYR A 235 -5.00 -1.65 -3.51
N ASP A 236 -5.10 -1.46 -2.19
CA ASP A 236 -5.54 -0.16 -1.67
C ASP A 236 -4.57 0.93 -2.14
N ILE A 237 -5.12 2.01 -2.69
CA ILE A 237 -4.38 3.15 -3.21
C ILE A 237 -3.48 3.80 -2.14
N THR A 238 -3.87 3.71 -0.86
CA THR A 238 -3.09 4.24 0.27
C THR A 238 -1.77 3.49 0.49
N CYS A 239 -1.56 2.34 -0.16
CA CYS A 239 -0.35 1.53 -0.07
C CYS A 239 0.62 1.75 -1.25
N MET A 240 0.30 2.64 -2.18
CA MET A 240 0.99 2.75 -3.48
C MET A 240 1.91 3.98 -3.63
N GLY A 241 2.00 4.84 -2.60
CA GLY A 241 2.70 6.12 -2.69
C GLY A 241 2.24 6.92 -3.92
N ARG A 242 3.17 7.59 -4.62
CA ARG A 242 2.83 8.34 -5.85
C ARG A 242 2.35 7.45 -7.00
N GLU A 243 2.69 6.17 -6.99
CA GLU A 243 2.29 5.26 -8.06
C GLU A 243 0.79 5.15 -8.15
N SER A 244 0.05 5.36 -7.05
CA SER A 244 -1.42 5.53 -7.00
C SER A 244 -2.06 6.29 -8.17
N SER A 245 -1.31 7.22 -8.77
CA SER A 245 -1.73 8.09 -9.86
C SER A 245 -1.46 7.55 -11.28
N ARG A 246 -0.98 6.29 -11.42
CA ARG A 246 -0.71 5.65 -12.72
C ARG A 246 -1.93 4.87 -13.21
N GLU A 247 -2.27 5.08 -14.49
CA GLU A 247 -3.35 4.35 -15.17
C GLU A 247 -3.00 2.85 -15.25
N GLY A 248 -3.98 1.96 -15.00
CA GLY A 248 -3.80 0.51 -15.12
C GLY A 248 -3.14 -0.20 -13.93
N ASN A 249 -2.79 0.52 -12.86
CA ASN A 249 -2.24 -0.06 -11.62
C ASN A 249 -3.12 -1.13 -10.97
N ALA A 250 -4.42 -1.15 -11.27
CA ALA A 250 -5.34 -2.21 -10.89
C ALA A 250 -4.81 -3.62 -11.20
N ALA A 251 -3.97 -3.78 -12.24
CA ALA A 251 -3.41 -5.06 -12.64
C ALA A 251 -2.23 -5.55 -11.79
N HIS A 252 -1.64 -4.72 -10.92
CA HIS A 252 -0.46 -5.11 -10.12
C HIS A 252 -0.73 -6.34 -9.25
N ALA A 253 -1.79 -6.30 -8.45
CA ALA A 253 -2.07 -7.36 -7.48
C ALA A 253 -2.23 -8.75 -8.13
N ALA A 254 -2.80 -8.83 -9.33
CA ALA A 254 -2.95 -10.09 -10.07
C ALA A 254 -1.61 -10.79 -10.35
N ARG A 255 -0.51 -10.02 -10.47
CA ARG A 255 0.82 -10.58 -10.75
C ARG A 255 1.43 -11.29 -9.54
N LEU A 256 0.96 -11.01 -8.32
CA LEU A 256 1.48 -11.66 -7.09
C LEU A 256 1.36 -13.19 -7.14
N ALA A 257 0.36 -13.74 -7.84
CA ALA A 257 0.22 -15.18 -8.04
C ALA A 257 1.45 -15.79 -8.73
N SER A 258 2.10 -15.07 -9.65
CA SER A 258 3.31 -15.57 -10.30
C SER A 258 4.51 -15.63 -9.34
N ALA A 259 4.65 -14.64 -8.44
CA ALA A 259 5.66 -14.68 -7.38
C ALA A 259 5.41 -15.83 -6.40
N ALA A 260 4.16 -16.04 -5.98
CA ALA A 260 3.79 -17.13 -5.09
C ALA A 260 4.08 -18.51 -5.71
N ARG A 261 3.75 -18.69 -6.99
CA ARG A 261 4.09 -19.92 -7.73
C ARG A 261 5.61 -20.14 -7.79
N ALA A 262 6.37 -19.12 -8.16
CA ALA A 262 7.83 -19.20 -8.26
C ALA A 262 8.47 -19.64 -6.93
N LEU A 263 7.95 -19.16 -5.79
CA LEU A 263 8.45 -19.56 -4.47
C LEU A 263 8.04 -20.98 -4.08
N ALA A 264 6.78 -21.37 -4.35
CA ALA A 264 6.33 -22.73 -4.10
C ALA A 264 7.15 -23.75 -4.90
N ASP A 265 7.47 -23.43 -6.16
CA ASP A 265 8.30 -24.26 -7.04
C ASP A 265 9.78 -24.26 -6.61
N ALA A 266 10.26 -23.16 -6.01
CA ALA A 266 11.60 -23.06 -5.43
C ALA A 266 11.73 -23.77 -4.06
N GLY A 267 10.67 -24.40 -3.56
CA GLY A 267 10.68 -25.12 -2.28
C GLY A 267 10.68 -24.19 -1.06
N ALA A 268 10.10 -22.99 -1.18
CA ALA A 268 9.93 -22.08 -0.06
C ALA A 268 9.03 -22.70 1.04
N PRO A 269 9.24 -22.33 2.32
CA PRO A 269 8.30 -22.67 3.39
C PRO A 269 6.86 -22.26 3.06
N ARG A 270 5.87 -22.93 3.65
CA ARG A 270 4.44 -22.66 3.42
C ARG A 270 4.00 -22.81 1.96
N ALA A 271 4.66 -23.70 1.19
CA ALA A 271 4.37 -23.95 -0.22
C ALA A 271 2.88 -24.23 -0.51
N ASP A 272 2.18 -24.92 0.39
CA ASP A 272 0.74 -25.21 0.20
C ASP A 272 -0.13 -23.96 0.32
N GLU A 273 0.19 -23.04 1.24
CA GLU A 273 -0.49 -21.74 1.33
C GLU A 273 -0.18 -20.86 0.11
N LEU A 274 1.06 -20.89 -0.38
CA LEU A 274 1.44 -20.19 -1.60
C LEU A 274 0.65 -20.72 -2.81
N ARG A 275 0.52 -22.05 -2.96
CA ARG A 275 -0.31 -22.67 -4.01
C ARG A 275 -1.78 -22.31 -3.85
N ALA A 276 -2.32 -22.35 -2.63
CA ALA A 276 -3.70 -21.93 -2.38
C ALA A 276 -3.93 -20.45 -2.73
N PHE A 277 -2.93 -19.58 -2.50
CA PHE A 277 -3.01 -18.18 -2.92
C PHE A 277 -3.00 -18.02 -4.44
N VAL A 278 -2.26 -18.86 -5.17
CA VAL A 278 -2.28 -18.88 -6.65
C VAL A 278 -3.66 -19.25 -7.20
N GLU A 279 -4.32 -20.23 -6.58
CA GLU A 279 -5.63 -20.72 -7.02
C GLU A 279 -6.78 -19.80 -6.61
N GLY A 280 -6.75 -19.31 -5.37
CA GLY A 280 -7.84 -18.56 -4.76
C GLY A 280 -7.74 -17.05 -4.86
N GLY A 281 -6.53 -16.48 -5.02
CA GLY A 281 -6.28 -15.05 -5.22
C GLY A 281 -6.76 -14.09 -4.12
N HIS A 282 -7.49 -14.58 -3.12
CA HIS A 282 -8.15 -13.77 -2.10
C HIS A 282 -7.41 -13.85 -0.74
N PRO A 283 -7.41 -12.75 0.03
CA PRO A 283 -6.89 -12.78 1.38
C PRO A 283 -7.75 -13.67 2.29
N PRO A 284 -7.18 -14.18 3.40
CA PRO A 284 -7.97 -14.89 4.40
C PRO A 284 -9.06 -13.98 4.99
N THR A 285 -10.20 -14.56 5.38
CA THR A 285 -11.19 -13.84 6.18
C THR A 285 -10.59 -13.51 7.54
N GLY A 286 -10.60 -12.24 7.93
CA GLY A 286 -10.06 -11.78 9.19
C GLY A 286 -9.73 -10.29 9.18
N THR A 287 -9.05 -9.86 10.22
CA THR A 287 -8.53 -8.49 10.35
C THR A 287 -7.03 -8.57 10.61
N ARG A 288 -6.26 -7.64 10.03
CA ARG A 288 -4.82 -7.58 10.20
C ARG A 288 -4.35 -6.16 10.48
N ALA A 289 -3.55 -6.04 11.53
CA ALA A 289 -2.93 -4.80 11.96
C ALA A 289 -1.48 -4.70 11.46
N PHE A 290 -1.18 -3.61 10.75
CA PHE A 290 0.17 -3.24 10.34
C PHE A 290 0.61 -2.03 11.17
N TRP A 291 1.09 -2.31 12.39
CA TRP A 291 1.42 -1.30 13.39
C TRP A 291 2.61 -0.41 13.02
N ARG A 292 3.50 -0.87 12.13
CA ARG A 292 4.61 -0.06 11.60
C ARG A 292 4.15 0.92 10.53
N SER A 293 3.01 0.63 9.89
CA SER A 293 2.50 1.36 8.74
C SER A 293 1.22 2.14 9.01
N ASP A 294 0.73 2.14 10.25
CA ASP A 294 -0.52 2.82 10.63
C ASP A 294 -1.67 2.41 9.69
N TYR A 295 -1.80 1.10 9.42
CA TYR A 295 -2.74 0.55 8.45
C TYR A 295 -3.47 -0.70 8.98
N LEU A 296 -4.78 -0.75 8.78
CA LEU A 296 -5.63 -1.89 9.16
C LEU A 296 -6.29 -2.47 7.90
N ALA A 297 -6.11 -3.76 7.65
CA ALA A 297 -6.81 -4.50 6.60
C ALA A 297 -7.93 -5.36 7.19
N VAL A 298 -9.09 -5.36 6.55
CA VAL A 298 -10.27 -6.12 6.97
C VAL A 298 -10.82 -6.89 5.77
N HIS A 299 -10.93 -8.21 5.91
CA HIS A 299 -11.50 -9.09 4.89
C HIS A 299 -12.64 -9.92 5.49
N ARG A 300 -13.78 -9.90 4.82
CA ARG A 300 -14.97 -10.70 5.11
C ARG A 300 -15.40 -11.42 3.83
N PRO A 301 -16.22 -12.48 3.93
CA PRO A 301 -16.67 -13.20 2.74
C PRO A 301 -17.41 -12.32 1.72
N ALA A 302 -18.15 -11.30 2.18
CA ALA A 302 -18.99 -10.46 1.32
C ALA A 302 -18.43 -9.05 1.06
N TRP A 303 -17.40 -8.62 1.81
CA TRP A 303 -16.85 -7.27 1.72
C TRP A 303 -15.45 -7.21 2.31
N SER A 304 -14.70 -6.17 1.98
CA SER A 304 -13.42 -5.88 2.61
C SER A 304 -13.28 -4.38 2.80
N ALA A 305 -12.48 -3.97 3.76
CA ALA A 305 -12.23 -2.56 4.04
C ALA A 305 -10.79 -2.35 4.49
N ALA A 306 -10.33 -1.12 4.41
CA ALA A 306 -9.03 -0.74 4.91
C ALA A 306 -9.09 0.64 5.55
N VAL A 307 -8.27 0.86 6.57
CA VAL A 307 -8.08 2.18 7.16
C VAL A 307 -6.60 2.55 7.15
N LYS A 308 -6.28 3.67 6.50
CA LYS A 308 -4.97 4.32 6.60
C LYS A 308 -5.06 5.50 7.56
N VAL A 309 -4.42 5.36 8.72
CA VAL A 309 -4.15 6.46 9.63
C VAL A 309 -2.71 6.93 9.47
N SER A 310 -2.31 7.98 10.18
CA SER A 310 -0.93 8.45 10.18
C SER A 310 -0.51 8.99 11.54
N SER A 311 0.76 8.81 11.83
CA SER A 311 1.45 9.38 12.98
C SER A 311 2.70 10.13 12.56
N SER A 312 3.35 10.78 13.51
CA SER A 312 4.69 11.36 13.34
C SER A 312 5.78 10.32 13.02
N ARG A 313 5.48 9.02 13.11
CA ARG A 313 6.40 7.92 12.79
C ARG A 313 6.36 7.54 11.31
N THR A 314 5.26 7.80 10.61
CA THR A 314 5.06 7.36 9.23
C THR A 314 5.07 8.55 8.29
N VAL A 315 5.78 8.40 7.17
CA VAL A 315 5.76 9.35 6.07
C VAL A 315 4.40 9.26 5.35
N LEU A 316 3.85 10.41 4.97
CA LEU A 316 2.59 10.55 4.24
C LEU A 316 2.78 10.20 2.75
N SER A 317 1.69 10.11 1.98
CA SER A 317 1.79 9.86 0.54
C SER A 317 2.59 10.94 -0.18
N GLU A 318 3.61 10.52 -0.92
CA GLU A 318 4.47 11.42 -1.67
C GLU A 318 3.87 11.86 -3.03
N ALA A 319 4.44 12.94 -3.56
CA ALA A 319 4.35 13.42 -4.92
C ALA A 319 5.77 13.69 -5.41
N GLY A 320 6.08 13.29 -6.64
CA GLY A 320 7.43 13.42 -7.16
C GLY A 320 7.53 12.99 -8.61
N ASN A 321 8.49 13.56 -9.35
CA ASN A 321 8.61 13.39 -10.81
C ASN A 321 7.30 13.68 -11.58
N GLY A 322 6.44 14.56 -11.05
CA GLY A 322 5.14 14.86 -11.65
C GLY A 322 4.04 13.82 -11.40
N GLU A 323 4.28 12.82 -10.55
CA GLU A 323 3.31 11.81 -10.12
C GLU A 323 2.73 12.14 -8.73
N GLY A 324 1.58 11.56 -8.38
CA GLY A 324 1.00 11.64 -7.03
C GLY A 324 0.42 13.01 -6.67
N LEU A 325 0.05 13.83 -7.67
CA LEU A 325 -0.24 15.27 -7.50
C LEU A 325 -1.46 15.59 -6.63
N ALA A 326 -2.29 14.60 -6.33
CA ALA A 326 -3.52 14.77 -5.56
C ALA A 326 -3.51 13.98 -4.24
N GLY A 327 -2.43 13.23 -3.95
CA GLY A 327 -2.33 12.31 -2.81
C GLY A 327 -2.28 12.94 -1.43
N TRP A 328 -2.40 14.27 -1.31
CA TRP A 328 -2.19 15.01 -0.07
C TRP A 328 -2.97 14.42 1.11
N HIS A 329 -4.25 14.08 0.97
CA HIS A 329 -5.10 13.61 2.08
C HIS A 329 -5.18 12.07 2.22
N LEU A 330 -4.37 11.29 1.49
CA LEU A 330 -4.44 9.81 1.49
C LEU A 330 -4.18 9.15 2.86
N CYS A 331 -3.64 9.89 3.83
CA CYS A 331 -3.24 9.38 5.13
C CYS A 331 -3.99 10.05 6.30
N ASP A 332 -5.05 10.82 6.02
CA ASP A 332 -5.81 11.59 7.03
C ASP A 332 -6.99 10.80 7.62
N GLY A 333 -6.82 9.48 7.76
CA GLY A 333 -7.89 8.58 8.21
C GLY A 333 -8.80 8.16 7.06
N VAL A 334 -8.20 7.74 5.94
CA VAL A 334 -8.95 7.25 4.78
C VAL A 334 -9.44 5.83 5.07
N CYS A 335 -10.73 5.59 4.86
CA CYS A 335 -11.42 4.32 5.09
C CYS A 335 -12.13 3.88 3.81
N HIS A 336 -11.49 3.02 3.02
CA HIS A 336 -12.07 2.46 1.80
C HIS A 336 -12.87 1.19 2.09
N LEU A 337 -13.96 0.99 1.31
CA LEU A 337 -14.84 -0.18 1.41
C LEU A 337 -15.06 -0.80 0.01
N TRP A 338 -14.83 -2.10 -0.11
CA TRP A 338 -15.07 -2.87 -1.33
C TRP A 338 -16.07 -3.99 -1.09
N ARG A 339 -17.04 -4.13 -1.99
CA ARG A 339 -17.99 -5.23 -2.01
C ARG A 339 -18.00 -5.90 -3.39
N THR A 340 -18.19 -5.11 -4.44
CA THR A 340 -18.22 -5.61 -5.83
C THR A 340 -16.89 -5.50 -6.54
N GLY A 341 -16.00 -4.61 -6.07
CA GLY A 341 -14.75 -4.27 -6.74
C GLY A 341 -14.88 -3.13 -7.75
N GLU A 342 -16.09 -2.63 -7.98
CA GLU A 342 -16.34 -1.52 -8.92
C GLU A 342 -16.39 -0.16 -8.21
N GLU A 343 -16.40 -0.14 -6.87
CA GLU A 343 -16.56 1.08 -6.07
C GLU A 343 -15.55 2.17 -6.41
N TYR A 344 -14.32 1.76 -6.76
CA TYR A 344 -13.20 2.65 -7.07
C TYR A 344 -12.46 2.32 -8.37
N HIS A 345 -13.01 1.41 -9.20
CA HIS A 345 -12.31 0.95 -10.40
C HIS A 345 -12.07 2.12 -11.38
N GLU A 346 -10.79 2.47 -11.60
CA GLU A 346 -10.35 3.60 -12.44
C GLU A 346 -11.02 4.95 -12.11
N LEU A 347 -11.46 5.15 -10.87
CA LEU A 347 -12.22 6.33 -10.46
C LEU A 347 -11.33 7.53 -10.06
N TRP A 348 -10.05 7.29 -9.79
CA TRP A 348 -9.11 8.26 -9.24
C TRP A 348 -9.00 9.59 -10.00
N PRO A 349 -9.04 9.62 -11.34
CA PRO A 349 -8.99 10.88 -12.10
C PRO A 349 -10.21 11.79 -11.91
N VAL A 350 -11.35 11.23 -11.48
CA VAL A 350 -12.63 11.97 -11.37
C VAL A 350 -13.07 12.21 -9.94
N GLN A 351 -12.33 11.70 -8.94
CA GLN A 351 -12.61 11.93 -7.53
C GLN A 351 -12.26 13.35 -7.08
N ASP A 352 -12.93 13.79 -6.01
CA ASP A 352 -12.52 14.93 -5.21
C ASP A 352 -11.57 14.43 -4.12
N TRP A 353 -10.29 14.77 -4.26
CA TRP A 353 -9.23 14.32 -3.35
C TRP A 353 -9.26 15.01 -1.97
N ARG A 354 -10.19 15.95 -1.75
CA ARG A 354 -10.51 16.47 -0.41
C ARG A 354 -11.68 15.74 0.26
N HIS A 355 -12.39 14.90 -0.49
CA HIS A 355 -13.44 14.03 0.01
C HIS A 355 -13.08 12.55 -0.12
N LEU A 356 -11.87 12.18 0.29
CA LEU A 356 -11.52 10.76 0.38
C LEU A 356 -12.36 10.08 1.48
N PRO A 357 -12.93 8.88 1.23
CA PRO A 357 -13.78 8.17 2.20
C PRO A 357 -13.14 8.11 3.58
N GLY A 358 -13.90 8.45 4.63
CA GLY A 358 -13.43 8.47 6.01
C GLY A 358 -12.66 9.72 6.46
N ALA A 359 -12.03 10.49 5.56
CA ALA A 359 -11.18 11.62 5.93
C ALA A 359 -11.97 12.79 6.55
N THR A 360 -11.32 13.55 7.46
CA THR A 360 -11.84 14.83 7.97
C THR A 360 -10.92 15.96 7.49
N VAL A 361 -11.41 16.86 6.65
CA VAL A 361 -10.56 17.82 5.91
C VAL A 361 -11.16 19.22 5.95
N ALA A 362 -10.29 20.23 6.01
CA ALA A 362 -10.66 21.62 5.72
C ALA A 362 -10.88 21.78 4.22
N TYR A 363 -12.13 21.93 3.79
CA TYR A 363 -12.48 21.92 2.38
C TYR A 363 -12.17 23.28 1.72
N ARG A 364 -10.89 23.47 1.38
CA ARG A 364 -10.38 24.67 0.70
C ARG A 364 -10.36 24.48 -0.81
N GLY A 365 -10.85 25.47 -1.56
CA GLY A 365 -10.69 25.49 -3.01
C GLY A 365 -9.22 25.64 -3.43
N GLY A 366 -8.92 25.36 -4.70
CA GLY A 366 -7.59 25.54 -5.29
C GLY A 366 -6.71 24.27 -5.31
N PRO A 367 -5.46 24.39 -5.77
CA PRO A 367 -4.55 23.25 -5.90
C PRO A 367 -4.26 22.61 -4.54
N LEU A 368 -4.01 21.30 -4.55
CA LEU A 368 -3.54 20.59 -3.37
C LEU A 368 -2.03 20.84 -3.18
N PRO A 369 -1.54 20.90 -1.92
CA PRO A 369 -0.11 20.89 -1.68
C PRO A 369 0.52 19.58 -2.18
N LEU A 370 1.79 19.66 -2.57
CA LEU A 370 2.59 18.51 -2.97
C LEU A 370 3.51 18.13 -1.81
N SER A 371 3.58 16.84 -1.49
CA SER A 371 4.52 16.30 -0.51
C SER A 371 5.72 15.75 -1.26
N ASP A 372 6.89 16.41 -1.22
CA ASP A 372 8.08 15.84 -1.83
C ASP A 372 8.49 14.52 -1.12
N PHE A 373 9.38 13.76 -1.74
CA PHE A 373 9.80 12.44 -1.30
C PHE A 373 10.28 12.40 0.17
N GLY A 374 9.48 11.80 1.06
CA GLY A 374 9.87 11.62 2.46
C GLY A 374 9.63 12.82 3.39
N ASP A 375 9.12 13.94 2.89
CA ASP A 375 9.19 15.23 3.58
C ASP A 375 8.16 15.45 4.70
N HIS A 376 7.05 14.71 4.68
CA HIS A 376 5.93 14.95 5.59
C HIS A 376 5.53 13.69 6.35
N THR A 377 5.24 13.87 7.64
CA THR A 377 4.68 12.84 8.53
C THR A 377 3.35 13.32 9.13
N GLY A 378 2.64 12.44 9.83
CA GLY A 378 1.41 12.80 10.55
C GLY A 378 1.68 13.75 11.72
N GLY A 379 0.72 14.61 12.05
CA GLY A 379 0.90 15.66 13.08
C GLY A 379 0.76 15.21 14.54
N SER A 380 0.69 13.91 14.83
CA SER A 380 0.53 13.38 16.19
C SER A 380 1.22 12.03 16.37
N GLU A 381 1.69 11.75 17.58
CA GLU A 381 2.18 10.42 17.94
C GLU A 381 1.04 9.40 18.12
N PHE A 382 -0.18 9.84 18.43
CA PHE A 382 -1.31 8.94 18.67
C PHE A 382 -1.93 8.53 17.33
N ALA A 383 -1.50 7.40 16.80
CA ALA A 383 -2.19 6.67 15.74
C ALA A 383 -1.84 5.19 15.82
N GLY A 384 -2.82 4.31 15.67
CA GLY A 384 -2.52 2.89 15.76
C GLY A 384 -3.69 2.02 15.35
N VAL A 385 -3.38 0.74 15.28
CA VAL A 385 -4.28 -0.31 14.84
C VAL A 385 -4.19 -1.47 15.81
N LEU A 386 -5.31 -2.14 16.03
CA LEU A 386 -5.41 -3.34 16.88
C LEU A 386 -6.16 -4.41 16.11
N SER A 387 -5.68 -5.64 16.20
CA SER A 387 -6.43 -6.79 15.70
C SER A 387 -6.19 -8.05 16.53
N ASP A 388 -7.24 -8.83 16.74
CA ASP A 388 -7.17 -10.20 17.27
C ASP A 388 -7.27 -11.28 16.18
N GLY A 389 -7.03 -10.90 14.92
CA GLY A 389 -7.17 -11.77 13.75
C GLY A 389 -8.60 -11.86 13.20
N ARG A 390 -9.63 -11.57 14.01
CA ARG A 390 -11.04 -11.61 13.57
C ARG A 390 -11.67 -10.23 13.51
N TYR A 391 -11.53 -9.48 14.60
CA TYR A 391 -12.00 -8.12 14.79
C TYR A 391 -10.80 -7.17 14.88
N GLY A 392 -11.11 -5.87 14.87
CA GLY A 392 -10.07 -4.88 15.11
C GLY A 392 -10.60 -3.46 15.07
N MET A 393 -9.69 -2.52 15.39
CA MET A 393 -9.98 -1.10 15.34
C MET A 393 -8.76 -0.32 14.85
N ALA A 394 -9.01 0.87 14.32
CA ALA A 394 -7.99 1.87 14.03
C ALA A 394 -8.36 3.17 14.73
N ALA A 395 -7.36 3.95 15.15
CA ALA A 395 -7.60 5.27 15.72
C ALA A 395 -6.45 6.24 15.44
N MET A 396 -6.77 7.53 15.38
CA MET A 396 -5.77 8.59 15.26
C MET A 396 -6.20 9.89 15.93
N HIS A 397 -5.19 10.69 16.30
CA HIS A 397 -5.34 12.12 16.51
C HIS A 397 -4.90 12.83 15.23
N LEU A 398 -5.87 13.24 14.42
CA LEU A 398 -5.61 14.07 13.26
C LEU A 398 -5.17 15.46 13.71
N ARG A 399 -4.05 15.94 13.17
CA ARG A 399 -3.56 17.31 13.30
C ARG A 399 -2.94 17.73 11.98
N ARG A 400 -3.71 18.44 11.15
CA ARG A 400 -3.27 18.80 9.80
C ARG A 400 -4.06 19.96 9.23
N ASP A 401 -3.41 20.87 8.52
CA ASP A 401 -4.05 21.96 7.79
C ASP A 401 -5.03 22.82 8.62
N GLY A 402 -4.75 22.97 9.92
CA GLY A 402 -5.60 23.68 10.88
C GLY A 402 -6.81 22.89 11.39
N VAL A 403 -6.84 21.57 11.16
CA VAL A 403 -7.84 20.62 11.65
C VAL A 403 -7.25 19.78 12.78
N GLU A 404 -7.97 19.72 13.91
CA GLU A 404 -7.73 18.71 14.94
C GLU A 404 -8.96 17.81 15.09
N ALA A 405 -8.76 16.50 15.20
CA ALA A 405 -9.85 15.56 15.47
C ALA A 405 -9.32 14.26 16.10
N ARG A 406 -10.16 13.59 16.90
CA ARG A 406 -9.97 12.19 17.27
C ARG A 406 -10.89 11.34 16.41
N LYS A 407 -10.32 10.39 15.68
CA LYS A 407 -11.03 9.54 14.72
C LYS A 407 -10.78 8.08 15.08
N ALA A 408 -11.83 7.27 15.08
CA ALA A 408 -11.73 5.84 15.37
C ALA A 408 -12.71 5.03 14.52
N TRP A 409 -12.27 3.83 14.10
CA TRP A 409 -13.05 2.87 13.32
C TRP A 409 -13.07 1.52 14.04
N PHE A 410 -14.24 0.92 14.18
CA PHE A 410 -14.50 -0.27 14.98
C PHE A 410 -15.11 -1.35 14.10
N PHE A 411 -14.36 -2.40 13.79
CA PHE A 411 -14.74 -3.42 12.79
C PHE A 411 -15.27 -4.70 13.44
N PHE A 412 -16.45 -5.12 13.01
CA PHE A 412 -17.11 -6.38 13.37
C PHE A 412 -17.17 -7.32 12.16
N MET A 413 -18.09 -8.30 12.15
CA MET A 413 -18.23 -9.24 11.03
C MET A 413 -19.05 -8.67 9.87
N GLU A 414 -20.21 -8.06 10.17
CA GLU A 414 -21.15 -7.59 9.14
C GLU A 414 -21.10 -6.07 8.95
N GLU A 415 -20.52 -5.35 9.90
CA GLU A 415 -20.56 -3.90 9.96
C GLU A 415 -19.29 -3.30 10.56
N PHE A 416 -19.14 -1.99 10.42
CA PHE A 416 -18.18 -1.21 11.19
C PHE A 416 -18.75 0.15 11.58
N VAL A 417 -18.23 0.71 12.67
CA VAL A 417 -18.63 2.04 13.17
C VAL A 417 -17.46 2.99 13.03
N ALA A 418 -17.71 4.21 12.53
CA ALA A 418 -16.75 5.30 12.54
C ALA A 418 -17.22 6.40 13.51
N LEU A 419 -16.33 6.80 14.42
CA LEU A 419 -16.57 7.82 15.42
C LEU A 419 -15.56 8.96 15.26
N GLY A 420 -16.04 10.19 15.39
CA GLY A 420 -15.22 11.39 15.47
C GLY A 420 -15.60 12.26 16.65
N THR A 421 -14.63 12.83 17.34
CA THR A 421 -14.87 13.73 18.48
C THR A 421 -13.75 14.76 18.65
N GLY A 422 -14.09 15.90 19.25
CA GLY A 422 -13.15 17.00 19.44
C GLY A 422 -12.69 17.58 18.10
N ILE A 423 -13.60 17.66 17.12
CA ILE A 423 -13.32 18.19 15.79
C ILE A 423 -13.29 19.71 15.90
N THR A 424 -12.11 20.28 15.68
CA THR A 424 -11.88 21.73 15.78
C THR A 424 -11.18 22.23 14.52
N GLY A 425 -11.61 23.38 14.02
CA GLY A 425 -11.00 24.09 12.89
C GLY A 425 -10.54 25.48 13.29
N THR A 426 -9.42 25.94 12.73
CA THR A 426 -8.89 27.29 13.03
C THR A 426 -9.40 28.38 12.10
N ASP A 427 -9.83 28.02 10.89
CA ASP A 427 -10.22 28.95 9.83
C ASP A 427 -11.75 29.16 9.79
N ALA A 428 -12.19 30.42 9.83
CA ALA A 428 -13.62 30.78 9.76
C ALA A 428 -14.19 30.83 8.33
N GLY A 429 -13.34 30.87 7.29
CA GLY A 429 -13.79 30.89 5.91
C GLY A 429 -13.96 29.51 5.27
N THR A 430 -13.55 28.45 5.97
CA THR A 430 -13.43 27.10 5.41
C THR A 430 -14.23 26.10 6.25
N PRO A 431 -15.23 25.40 5.67
CA PRO A 431 -15.93 24.35 6.38
C PRO A 431 -15.04 23.12 6.58
N LEU A 432 -15.24 22.41 7.69
CA LEU A 432 -14.64 21.09 7.89
C LEU A 432 -15.64 20.02 7.48
N HIS A 433 -15.22 19.14 6.59
CA HIS A 433 -16.05 18.02 6.15
C HIS A 433 -15.48 16.71 6.67
N THR A 434 -16.35 15.79 7.10
CA THR A 434 -15.99 14.38 7.24
C THR A 434 -16.67 13.60 6.14
N THR A 435 -15.89 13.00 5.25
CA THR A 435 -16.44 12.20 4.16
C THR A 435 -16.87 10.84 4.71
N ILE A 436 -18.10 10.46 4.40
CA ILE A 436 -18.63 9.13 4.69
C ILE A 436 -18.18 8.18 3.58
N ASP A 437 -18.44 8.54 2.33
CA ASP A 437 -17.98 7.76 1.17
C ASP A 437 -17.90 8.60 -0.12
N GLN A 438 -17.13 8.10 -1.08
CA GLN A 438 -17.02 8.63 -2.44
C GLN A 438 -16.71 7.50 -3.44
N THR A 439 -17.74 6.97 -4.08
CA THR A 439 -17.66 5.75 -4.92
C THR A 439 -18.29 5.96 -6.30
N ALA A 440 -18.07 5.01 -7.21
CA ALA A 440 -18.84 4.94 -8.44
C ALA A 440 -20.34 4.81 -8.15
N LEU A 441 -21.15 5.67 -8.77
CA LEU A 441 -22.59 5.70 -8.58
C LEU A 441 -23.25 4.56 -9.36
N HIS A 442 -23.49 3.45 -8.66
CA HIS A 442 -24.27 2.31 -9.17
C HIS A 442 -25.67 2.25 -8.52
N GLY A 443 -26.71 2.27 -9.35
CA GLY A 443 -28.09 2.20 -8.90
C GLY A 443 -28.58 3.50 -8.23
N GLU A 444 -29.69 3.37 -7.51
CA GLU A 444 -30.33 4.48 -6.80
C GLU A 444 -29.68 4.74 -5.45
N VAL A 445 -29.69 6.00 -5.02
CA VAL A 445 -29.40 6.39 -3.64
C VAL A 445 -30.74 6.51 -2.91
N ARG A 446 -30.96 5.69 -1.88
CA ARG A 446 -32.14 5.79 -1.03
C ARG A 446 -31.75 6.42 0.29
N HIS A 447 -32.62 7.21 0.89
CA HIS A 447 -32.38 7.79 2.20
C HIS A 447 -33.66 7.75 3.03
N THR A 448 -33.47 7.59 4.33
CA THR A 448 -34.49 7.72 5.37
C THR A 448 -34.08 8.87 6.30
N ALA A 449 -34.81 9.09 7.39
CA ALA A 449 -34.43 10.12 8.36
C ALA A 449 -33.07 9.86 9.04
N GLN A 450 -32.62 8.60 9.09
CA GLN A 450 -31.42 8.20 9.86
C GLN A 450 -30.48 7.29 9.06
N ALA A 451 -30.73 7.07 7.78
CA ALA A 451 -29.91 6.18 6.99
C ALA A 451 -29.84 6.57 5.51
N ILE A 452 -28.74 6.19 4.86
CA ILE A 452 -28.53 6.28 3.43
C ILE A 452 -28.15 4.91 2.91
N HIS A 453 -28.75 4.47 1.81
CA HIS A 453 -28.41 3.25 1.11
C HIS A 453 -27.88 3.57 -0.28
N HIS A 454 -26.77 2.93 -0.65
CA HIS A 454 -26.25 2.96 -2.01
C HIS A 454 -25.47 1.69 -2.31
N ASN A 455 -25.62 1.15 -3.53
CA ASN A 455 -24.86 -0.01 -4.02
C ASN A 455 -24.73 -1.15 -3.00
N GLY A 456 -25.83 -1.47 -2.31
CA GLY A 456 -25.88 -2.55 -1.32
C GLY A 456 -25.10 -2.27 -0.03
N VAL A 457 -24.81 -1.01 0.29
CA VAL A 457 -24.21 -0.56 1.54
C VAL A 457 -25.18 0.39 2.23
N GLY A 458 -25.43 0.17 3.52
CA GLY A 458 -26.21 1.08 4.36
C GLY A 458 -25.30 1.89 5.28
N TYR A 459 -25.55 3.19 5.38
CA TYR A 459 -24.87 4.12 6.28
C TYR A 459 -25.93 4.66 7.24
N ARG A 460 -25.84 4.32 8.53
CA ARG A 460 -26.81 4.72 9.56
C ARG A 460 -26.20 5.70 10.54
N PHE A 461 -27.00 6.64 11.00
CA PHE A 461 -26.59 7.67 11.94
C PHE A 461 -27.31 7.43 13.28
N PRO A 462 -26.60 7.14 14.39
CA PRO A 462 -27.20 6.97 15.71
C PRO A 462 -27.98 8.21 16.18
N GLU A 463 -27.53 9.38 15.76
CA GLU A 463 -28.17 10.68 15.97
C GLU A 463 -28.30 11.41 14.62
N PRO A 464 -29.28 12.31 14.43
CA PRO A 464 -29.39 13.10 13.21
C PRO A 464 -28.09 13.85 12.90
N ALA A 465 -27.60 13.76 11.66
CA ALA A 465 -26.36 14.39 11.21
C ALA A 465 -26.60 15.26 9.96
N PRO A 466 -25.89 16.39 9.81
CA PRO A 466 -25.98 17.27 8.63
C PRO A 466 -25.23 16.66 7.43
N VAL A 467 -25.82 15.62 6.83
CA VAL A 467 -25.22 14.91 5.71
C VAL A 467 -25.60 15.57 4.39
N THR A 468 -24.61 15.88 3.57
CA THR A 468 -24.80 16.28 2.18
C THR A 468 -24.48 15.12 1.25
N ILE A 469 -25.29 14.95 0.20
CA ILE A 469 -25.13 13.94 -0.84
C ILE A 469 -25.00 14.64 -2.19
N ARG A 470 -23.95 14.31 -2.94
CA ARG A 470 -23.77 14.72 -4.33
C ARG A 470 -23.63 13.48 -5.20
N ALA A 471 -24.49 13.36 -6.21
CA ALA A 471 -24.51 12.21 -7.11
C ALA A 471 -24.63 12.70 -8.56
N GLY A 472 -23.66 12.39 -9.41
CA GLY A 472 -23.69 12.90 -10.78
C GLY A 472 -22.47 12.54 -11.62
N LEU A 473 -22.50 12.95 -12.89
CA LEU A 473 -21.38 12.76 -13.81
C LEU A 473 -20.23 13.71 -13.43
N ARG A 474 -19.02 13.17 -13.35
CA ARG A 474 -17.78 13.92 -13.17
C ARG A 474 -16.80 13.56 -14.28
N SER A 475 -15.93 14.49 -14.60
CA SER A 475 -14.88 14.31 -15.61
C SER A 475 -13.54 14.77 -15.08
N GLY A 476 -12.47 14.16 -15.58
CA GLY A 476 -11.09 14.46 -15.23
C GLY A 476 -10.15 13.71 -16.17
N SER A 477 -8.86 13.71 -15.87
CA SER A 477 -7.86 12.99 -16.66
C SER A 477 -6.73 12.49 -15.77
N TRP A 478 -6.09 11.39 -16.19
CA TRP A 478 -4.91 10.88 -15.48
C TRP A 478 -3.78 11.91 -15.45
N ALA A 479 -3.61 12.69 -16.54
CA ALA A 479 -2.70 13.84 -16.58
C ALA A 479 -2.90 14.85 -15.44
N GLY A 480 -4.14 14.98 -14.93
CA GLY A 480 -4.49 15.89 -13.83
C GLY A 480 -3.94 15.44 -12.48
N ILE A 481 -3.67 14.15 -12.29
CA ILE A 481 -3.10 13.58 -11.06
C ILE A 481 -1.68 13.03 -11.26
N ASN A 482 -1.24 12.89 -12.52
CA ASN A 482 0.09 12.45 -12.91
C ASN A 482 0.47 13.01 -14.29
N ARG A 483 1.44 13.93 -14.36
CA ARG A 483 1.82 14.65 -15.61
C ARG A 483 2.30 13.75 -16.74
N SER A 484 2.71 12.52 -16.44
CA SER A 484 3.20 11.56 -17.43
C SER A 484 2.10 10.72 -18.09
N GLN A 485 0.87 10.82 -17.60
CA GLN A 485 -0.25 9.98 -18.04
C GLN A 485 -1.11 10.64 -19.12
N SER A 486 -2.06 9.87 -19.65
CA SER A 486 -2.97 10.32 -20.70
C SER A 486 -3.75 11.57 -20.30
N GLY A 487 -3.73 12.58 -21.17
CA GLY A 487 -4.58 13.77 -21.07
C GLY A 487 -6.03 13.54 -21.52
N ARG A 488 -6.37 12.32 -21.99
CA ARG A 488 -7.72 11.95 -22.41
C ARG A 488 -8.69 12.13 -21.25
N GLN A 489 -9.82 12.77 -21.53
CA GLN A 489 -10.90 12.90 -20.56
C GLN A 489 -11.52 11.53 -20.24
N VAL A 490 -11.66 11.25 -18.96
CA VAL A 490 -12.37 10.11 -18.39
C VAL A 490 -13.57 10.68 -17.64
N SER A 491 -14.72 10.03 -17.77
CA SER A 491 -15.93 10.42 -17.06
C SER A 491 -16.55 9.22 -16.36
N ALA A 492 -17.02 9.42 -15.14
CA ALA A 492 -17.81 8.44 -14.42
C ALA A 492 -18.90 9.13 -13.61
N ARG A 493 -19.97 8.40 -13.30
CA ARG A 493 -20.95 8.86 -12.33
C ARG A 493 -20.41 8.55 -10.94
N VAL A 494 -20.37 9.55 -10.06
CA VAL A 494 -19.79 9.45 -8.71
C VAL A 494 -20.86 9.80 -7.69
N LEU A 495 -20.93 8.99 -6.63
CA LEU A 495 -21.60 9.33 -5.37
C LEU A 495 -20.53 9.92 -4.44
N GLU A 496 -20.89 10.96 -3.73
CA GLU A 496 -20.09 11.57 -2.67
C GLU A 496 -21.02 11.97 -1.53
N MET A 497 -20.64 11.62 -0.30
CA MET A 497 -21.43 11.88 0.90
C MET A 497 -20.53 12.35 2.04
N TRP A 498 -20.90 13.43 2.70
CA TRP A 498 -20.11 13.97 3.82
C TRP A 498 -20.99 14.63 4.88
N ILE A 499 -20.45 14.68 6.09
CA ILE A 499 -20.97 15.46 7.22
C ILE A 499 -20.29 16.82 7.20
N ASP A 500 -21.09 17.90 7.16
CA ASP A 500 -20.61 19.27 7.25
C ASP A 500 -20.59 19.73 8.72
N HIS A 501 -19.39 20.01 9.25
CA HIS A 501 -19.20 20.53 10.61
C HIS A 501 -19.26 22.06 10.68
N GLY A 502 -19.47 22.71 9.54
CA GLY A 502 -19.44 24.16 9.39
C GLY A 502 -18.02 24.74 9.46
N PRO A 503 -17.88 26.07 9.32
CA PRO A 503 -16.62 26.76 9.53
C PRO A 503 -16.27 26.86 11.01
N ARG A 504 -14.98 26.72 11.34
CA ARG A 504 -14.45 26.81 12.72
C ARG A 504 -15.31 26.02 13.75
N PRO A 505 -15.53 24.71 13.55
CA PRO A 505 -16.16 23.91 14.59
C PRO A 505 -15.30 23.95 15.85
N ASP A 506 -15.92 23.84 17.01
CA ASP A 506 -15.24 23.73 18.29
C ASP A 506 -15.80 22.52 19.04
N GLY A 507 -15.05 21.42 19.00
CA GLY A 507 -15.44 20.19 19.67
C GLY A 507 -16.57 19.42 19.00
N ALA A 508 -16.77 19.58 17.68
CA ALA A 508 -17.79 18.84 16.94
C ALA A 508 -17.53 17.32 16.95
N THR A 509 -18.57 16.55 16.63
CA THR A 509 -18.53 15.08 16.65
C THR A 509 -19.24 14.49 15.44
N TYR A 510 -18.94 13.23 15.12
CA TYR A 510 -19.78 12.41 14.24
C TYR A 510 -19.83 10.97 14.73
N ALA A 511 -20.89 10.27 14.33
CA ALA A 511 -20.99 8.83 14.45
C ALA A 511 -21.77 8.28 13.26
N TYR A 512 -21.24 7.27 12.58
CA TYR A 512 -21.98 6.52 11.58
C TYR A 512 -21.61 5.04 11.61
N LEU A 513 -22.60 4.21 11.32
CA LEU A 513 -22.52 2.76 11.21
C LEU A 513 -22.63 2.39 9.73
N THR A 514 -21.63 1.70 9.20
CA THR A 514 -21.62 1.21 7.81
C THR A 514 -21.89 -0.29 7.79
N ILE A 515 -22.86 -0.71 6.99
CA ILE A 515 -23.36 -2.09 6.91
C ILE A 515 -23.28 -2.56 5.45
N PRO A 516 -22.16 -3.17 5.03
CA PRO A 516 -22.03 -3.72 3.69
C PRO A 516 -22.94 -4.94 3.48
N GLY A 517 -23.51 -5.06 2.28
CA GLY A 517 -24.37 -6.19 1.90
C GLY A 517 -25.82 -6.10 2.38
N ILE A 518 -26.22 -5.03 3.06
CA ILE A 518 -27.60 -4.85 3.51
C ILE A 518 -28.53 -4.47 2.34
N PRO A 519 -29.70 -5.11 2.18
CA PRO A 519 -30.69 -4.66 1.21
C PRO A 519 -31.38 -3.37 1.70
N PRO A 520 -31.79 -2.48 0.78
CA PRO A 520 -32.32 -1.16 1.15
C PRO A 520 -33.57 -1.22 2.03
N GLU A 521 -34.39 -2.25 1.89
CA GLU A 521 -35.64 -2.46 2.65
C GLU A 521 -35.37 -2.73 4.14
N ARG A 522 -34.14 -3.15 4.47
CA ARG A 522 -33.73 -3.54 5.82
C ARG A 522 -32.81 -2.51 6.46
N ILE A 523 -32.59 -1.35 5.84
CA ILE A 523 -31.57 -0.40 6.29
C ILE A 523 -31.84 0.16 7.70
N ASP A 524 -33.10 0.26 8.10
CA ASP A 524 -33.47 0.76 9.43
C ASP A 524 -33.53 -0.35 10.51
N GLU A 525 -33.38 -1.63 10.14
CA GLU A 525 -33.46 -2.75 11.09
C GLU A 525 -32.42 -2.63 12.19
N PRO A 526 -32.78 -2.74 13.49
CA PRO A 526 -31.84 -2.63 14.60
C PRO A 526 -30.65 -3.58 14.46
N ARG A 527 -29.45 -3.06 14.76
CA ARG A 527 -28.22 -3.85 14.85
C ARG A 527 -27.78 -3.95 16.30
N PRO A 528 -27.13 -5.05 16.71
CA PRO A 528 -26.70 -5.24 18.09
C PRO A 528 -25.46 -4.40 18.43
N VAL A 529 -25.35 -3.18 17.89
CA VAL A 529 -24.21 -2.28 18.02
C VAL A 529 -24.62 -1.06 18.83
N THR A 530 -23.81 -0.70 19.81
CA THR A 530 -24.07 0.44 20.70
C THR A 530 -22.80 1.27 20.87
N VAL A 531 -22.89 2.57 20.61
CA VAL A 531 -21.84 3.52 20.96
C VAL A 531 -21.89 3.77 22.46
N LEU A 532 -20.83 3.37 23.17
CA LEU A 532 -20.72 3.54 24.63
C LEU A 532 -20.15 4.91 25.00
N ALA A 533 -19.26 5.45 24.16
CA ALA A 533 -18.67 6.77 24.33
C ALA A 533 -18.18 7.34 23.00
N ASN A 534 -18.28 8.66 22.84
CA ASN A 534 -17.65 9.40 21.75
C ASN A 534 -17.12 10.75 22.26
N THR A 535 -16.11 10.70 23.12
CA THR A 535 -15.59 11.87 23.86
C THR A 535 -14.09 12.07 23.62
N PRO A 536 -13.54 13.27 23.89
CA PRO A 536 -12.10 13.49 23.81
C PRO A 536 -11.22 12.60 24.71
N ARG A 537 -11.82 11.94 25.73
CA ARG A 537 -11.13 10.97 26.60
C ARG A 537 -11.16 9.57 26.01
N ALA A 538 -12.32 9.12 25.54
CA ALA A 538 -12.49 7.78 25.01
C ALA A 538 -13.60 7.70 23.95
N GLN A 539 -13.39 6.81 22.97
CA GLN A 539 -14.37 6.38 21.98
C GLN A 539 -14.55 4.87 22.12
N ALA A 540 -15.79 4.39 22.20
CA ALA A 540 -16.05 2.98 22.51
C ALA A 540 -17.34 2.48 21.86
N VAL A 541 -17.28 1.24 21.38
CA VAL A 541 -18.41 0.56 20.72
C VAL A 541 -18.52 -0.87 21.25
N ARG A 542 -19.75 -1.31 21.54
CA ARG A 542 -20.07 -2.68 21.89
C ARG A 542 -20.94 -3.33 20.82
N HIS A 543 -20.57 -4.53 20.41
CA HIS A 543 -21.41 -5.42 19.63
C HIS A 543 -21.97 -6.52 20.54
N GLY A 544 -23.21 -6.35 21.00
CA GLY A 544 -23.87 -7.21 21.98
C GLY A 544 -24.04 -8.66 21.51
N GLY A 545 -24.32 -8.87 20.22
CA GLY A 545 -24.51 -10.22 19.66
C GLY A 545 -23.23 -11.04 19.54
N ALA A 546 -22.07 -10.38 19.52
CA ALA A 546 -20.76 -11.03 19.42
C ALA A 546 -20.02 -11.02 20.77
N ASP A 547 -20.61 -10.36 21.77
CA ASP A 547 -19.97 -9.98 23.04
C ASP A 547 -18.56 -9.39 22.85
N VAL A 548 -18.44 -8.43 21.93
CA VAL A 548 -17.20 -7.70 21.67
C VAL A 548 -17.36 -6.25 22.12
N THR A 549 -16.41 -5.74 22.89
CA THR A 549 -16.32 -4.31 23.23
C THR A 549 -14.96 -3.79 22.81
N GLN A 550 -14.96 -2.78 21.95
CA GLN A 550 -13.75 -2.12 21.45
C GLN A 550 -13.70 -0.69 21.98
N ILE A 551 -12.54 -0.28 22.49
CA ILE A 551 -12.35 0.97 23.22
C ILE A 551 -11.03 1.61 22.80
N VAL A 552 -11.09 2.89 22.45
CA VAL A 552 -9.94 3.77 22.28
C VAL A 552 -9.88 4.68 23.51
N PHE A 553 -8.88 4.50 24.35
CA PHE A 553 -8.54 5.46 25.40
C PHE A 553 -7.51 6.45 24.86
N HIS A 554 -7.91 7.70 24.65
CA HIS A 554 -6.99 8.77 24.25
C HIS A 554 -6.19 9.31 25.44
N ARG A 555 -6.68 9.07 26.66
CA ARG A 555 -6.05 9.42 27.93
C ARG A 555 -6.35 8.34 28.97
N PRO A 556 -5.52 8.17 30.01
CA PRO A 556 -5.84 7.33 31.16
C PRO A 556 -7.23 7.66 31.74
N GLY A 557 -7.87 6.66 32.32
CA GLY A 557 -9.12 6.83 33.03
C GLY A 557 -10.03 5.62 32.98
N THR A 558 -11.26 5.83 33.46
CA THR A 558 -12.29 4.81 33.59
C THR A 558 -13.40 5.03 32.57
N LEU A 559 -13.86 3.94 31.96
CA LEU A 559 -15.09 3.90 31.16
C LEU A 559 -16.10 2.95 31.80
N GLY A 560 -17.33 3.43 32.00
CA GLY A 560 -18.44 2.57 32.42
C GLY A 560 -18.90 1.67 31.27
N LEU A 561 -19.21 0.41 31.59
CA LEU A 561 -19.72 -0.59 30.66
C LEU A 561 -21.15 -0.99 31.08
N PRO A 562 -21.96 -1.57 30.17
CA PRO A 562 -23.31 -2.03 30.51
C PRO A 562 -23.33 -3.02 31.68
N GLY A 563 -24.40 -3.01 32.49
CA GLY A 563 -24.53 -3.90 33.66
C GLY A 563 -23.81 -3.41 34.91
N GLY A 564 -23.37 -2.14 34.94
CA GLY A 564 -22.58 -1.59 36.03
C GLY A 564 -21.11 -2.01 35.97
N ASP A 565 -20.68 -2.70 34.92
CA ASP A 565 -19.28 -3.02 34.68
C ASP A 565 -18.48 -1.74 34.38
N ALA A 566 -17.16 -1.82 34.45
CA ALA A 566 -16.27 -0.69 34.16
C ALA A 566 -14.88 -1.20 33.76
N VAL A 567 -14.11 -0.37 33.08
CA VAL A 567 -12.69 -0.64 32.81
C VAL A 567 -11.88 0.63 33.02
N THR A 568 -10.77 0.49 33.72
CA THR A 568 -9.81 1.55 34.01
C THR A 568 -8.45 1.19 33.44
N VAL A 569 -7.82 2.15 32.77
CA VAL A 569 -6.46 2.03 32.24
C VAL A 569 -5.60 3.19 32.73
N ASP A 570 -4.32 2.91 32.93
CA ASP A 570 -3.32 3.87 33.42
C ASP A 570 -2.64 4.67 32.31
N ARG A 571 -2.90 4.34 31.04
CA ARG A 571 -2.30 4.99 29.86
C ARG A 571 -3.23 5.00 28.63
N PRO A 572 -2.97 5.88 27.65
CA PRO A 572 -3.69 5.82 26.37
C PRO A 572 -3.44 4.47 25.68
N ILE A 573 -4.51 3.81 25.23
CA ILE A 573 -4.44 2.44 24.72
C ILE A 573 -5.62 2.13 23.79
N LEU A 574 -5.40 1.25 22.81
CA LEU A 574 -6.47 0.56 22.09
C LEU A 574 -6.75 -0.75 22.84
N LEU A 575 -8.00 -1.01 23.20
CA LEU A 575 -8.38 -2.14 24.03
C LEU A 575 -9.62 -2.83 23.46
N GLN A 576 -9.55 -4.15 23.29
CA GLN A 576 -10.68 -4.97 22.89
C GLN A 576 -10.91 -6.09 23.91
N PHE A 577 -12.17 -6.23 24.33
CA PHE A 577 -12.67 -7.42 25.02
C PHE A 577 -13.47 -8.26 24.04
N SER A 578 -13.21 -9.56 23.98
CA SER A 578 -13.94 -10.52 23.15
C SER A 578 -14.41 -11.70 23.99
N GLY A 579 -15.73 -11.89 24.02
CA GLY A 579 -16.37 -12.89 24.87
C GLY A 579 -16.07 -12.69 26.35
N ALA A 580 -16.13 -13.79 27.10
CA ALA A 580 -15.98 -13.78 28.55
C ALA A 580 -14.55 -13.45 29.02
N SER A 581 -13.52 -13.80 28.23
CA SER A 581 -12.14 -13.77 28.71
C SER A 581 -11.11 -13.06 27.87
N ASP A 582 -11.29 -12.92 26.55
CA ASP A 582 -10.15 -12.53 25.74
C ASP A 582 -9.97 -11.00 25.73
N ILE A 583 -8.72 -10.59 25.90
CA ILE A 583 -8.30 -9.20 25.89
C ILE A 583 -7.24 -9.05 24.82
N ALA A 584 -7.39 -8.03 23.97
CA ALA A 584 -6.36 -7.56 23.07
C ALA A 584 -6.05 -6.09 23.38
N ALA A 585 -4.78 -5.72 23.42
CA ALA A 585 -4.35 -4.35 23.64
C ALA A 585 -3.23 -3.94 22.68
N ALA A 586 -3.22 -2.68 22.25
CA ALA A 586 -2.15 -2.13 21.41
C ALA A 586 -1.88 -0.67 21.79
N CYS A 587 -0.62 -0.26 21.79
CA CYS A 587 -0.21 1.11 22.10
C CYS A 587 -0.18 1.97 20.81
N PRO A 588 -1.12 2.92 20.64
CA PRO A 588 -1.16 3.77 19.44
C PRO A 588 -0.03 4.81 19.39
N MET A 589 0.82 4.87 20.42
CA MET A 589 2.02 5.72 20.41
C MET A 589 3.28 4.94 20.03
N ALA A 590 3.18 3.63 19.78
CA ALA A 590 4.30 2.72 19.56
C ALA A 590 5.37 2.83 20.66
N ARG A 591 4.92 2.77 21.91
CA ARG A 591 5.77 2.76 23.11
C ARG A 591 5.41 1.55 23.96
N GLY A 592 6.39 0.77 24.38
CA GLY A 592 6.20 -0.39 25.23
C GLY A 592 6.06 -0.07 26.70
N GLY A 593 6.44 -1.04 27.52
CA GLY A 593 6.32 -1.01 28.98
C GLY A 593 4.97 -1.51 29.50
N GLY A 594 4.81 -1.47 30.82
CA GLY A 594 3.63 -2.02 31.49
C GLY A 594 2.32 -1.30 31.12
N LEU A 595 1.25 -2.08 31.07
CA LEU A 595 -0.14 -1.65 30.98
C LEU A 595 -0.91 -2.32 32.11
N VAL A 596 -1.62 -1.51 32.90
CA VAL A 596 -2.53 -2.00 33.94
C VAL A 596 -3.97 -1.79 33.50
N ILE A 597 -4.73 -2.88 33.43
CA ILE A 597 -6.16 -2.88 33.12
C ILE A 597 -6.89 -3.36 34.37
N ASP A 598 -7.61 -2.47 35.04
CA ASP A 598 -8.53 -2.83 36.12
C ASP A 598 -9.95 -2.83 35.58
N ALA A 599 -10.53 -4.01 35.39
CA ALA A 599 -11.90 -4.13 34.93
C ALA A 599 -12.82 -4.69 36.03
N ARG A 600 -14.09 -4.32 35.94
CA ARG A 600 -15.20 -5.01 36.58
C ARG A 600 -16.03 -5.58 35.45
N ARG A 601 -16.09 -6.91 35.33
CA ARG A 601 -16.88 -7.63 34.31
C ARG A 601 -17.71 -8.72 34.98
N GLY A 602 -19.03 -8.72 34.74
CA GLY A 602 -19.95 -9.67 35.37
C GLY A 602 -19.92 -9.62 36.90
N GLY A 603 -19.74 -8.42 37.47
CA GLY A 603 -19.66 -8.22 38.92
C GLY A 603 -18.34 -8.65 39.58
N LYS A 604 -17.40 -9.25 38.84
CA LYS A 604 -16.06 -9.59 39.32
C LYS A 604 -15.06 -8.52 38.92
N ARG A 605 -14.23 -8.07 39.87
CA ARG A 605 -13.12 -7.15 39.61
C ARG A 605 -11.83 -7.94 39.46
N ARG A 606 -11.03 -7.62 38.44
CA ARG A 606 -9.69 -8.19 38.25
C ARG A 606 -8.76 -7.14 37.65
N GLU A 607 -7.54 -7.14 38.14
CA GLU A 607 -6.43 -6.41 37.53
C GLU A 607 -5.69 -7.35 36.58
N VAL A 608 -5.52 -6.92 35.33
CA VAL A 608 -4.73 -7.60 34.31
C VAL A 608 -3.53 -6.71 33.99
N ARG A 609 -2.33 -7.28 34.07
CA ARG A 609 -1.08 -6.61 33.71
C ARG A 609 -0.56 -7.19 32.41
N LEU A 610 -0.17 -6.31 31.49
CA LEU A 610 0.40 -6.67 30.20
C LEU A 610 1.68 -5.90 29.96
N ASP A 611 2.64 -6.56 29.32
CA ASP A 611 3.83 -5.89 28.80
C ASP A 611 3.59 -5.54 27.34
N LEU A 612 3.57 -4.24 27.04
CA LEU A 612 3.47 -3.76 25.66
C LEU A 612 4.83 -3.88 24.99
N PRO A 613 4.89 -4.32 23.71
CA PRO A 613 6.17 -4.54 23.07
C PRO A 613 6.91 -3.23 22.79
N ASP A 614 8.24 -3.30 22.77
CA ASP A 614 9.15 -2.20 22.41
C ASP A 614 9.89 -2.51 21.10
N GLY A 615 10.64 -1.51 20.59
CA GLY A 615 11.49 -1.67 19.41
C GLY A 615 10.70 -2.10 18.16
N PRO A 616 11.13 -3.16 17.44
CA PRO A 616 10.44 -3.64 16.23
C PRO A 616 8.96 -4.00 16.44
N GLY A 617 8.59 -4.46 17.65
CA GLY A 617 7.22 -4.82 18.01
C GLY A 617 6.38 -3.66 18.51
N ALA A 618 6.94 -2.46 18.67
CA ALA A 618 6.23 -1.35 19.31
C ALA A 618 4.96 -0.96 18.53
N GLY A 619 3.81 -1.07 19.20
CA GLY A 619 2.49 -0.87 18.60
C GLY A 619 1.78 -2.15 18.17
N ALA A 620 2.45 -3.30 18.18
CA ALA A 620 1.81 -4.60 17.93
C ALA A 620 0.75 -4.92 18.99
N THR A 621 -0.22 -5.74 18.61
CA THR A 621 -1.26 -6.21 19.53
C THR A 621 -0.71 -7.28 20.46
N VAL A 622 -1.00 -7.17 21.76
CA VAL A 622 -0.75 -8.20 22.77
C VAL A 622 -2.06 -8.78 23.27
N HIS A 623 -2.03 -10.06 23.63
CA HIS A 623 -3.20 -10.81 24.05
C HIS A 623 -3.10 -11.23 25.52
N ALA A 624 -4.24 -11.20 26.21
CA ALA A 624 -4.37 -11.68 27.57
C ALA A 624 -5.69 -12.44 27.76
N ARG A 625 -5.80 -13.13 28.89
CA ARG A 625 -7.06 -13.66 29.39
C ARG A 625 -7.45 -13.02 30.72
N TRP A 626 -8.71 -12.64 30.78
CA TRP A 626 -9.45 -12.18 31.95
C TRP A 626 -9.53 -13.23 33.05
#